data_AF-A0A7J8AJD2-F1
#
_entry.id   AF-A0A7J8AJD2-F1
#
_cell.length_a   1.000
_cell.length_b   1.000
_cell.length_c   1.000
_cell.angle_alpha   90.00
_cell.angle_beta   90.00
_cell.angle_gamma   90.00
#
_symmetry.space_group_name_H-M   'P 1'
#
loop_
_entity.id
_entity.type
_entity.pdbx_description
1 polymer ?
#
loop_
_entity_poly.entity_id
_entity_poly.type
_entity_poly.pdbx_seq_one_letter_code
_entity_poly.pdbx_strand_id
1 'polypeptide(L)'
;MIQAVVDNVCWQMSLDRKTTALKQLQGHMWRAAFTAGHVKAEFFEDVVPAVRKWREAGMKVYIYSSGSVEAQKLLFGYSTEGDILELVDGHFDTKIGHKVESESYQKTYYSLITSFSELYLPSST
;
A
#
# COMPACT_ATOMS: atom_id res chain seq x y z
N MET A 1 17.03 1.40 29.76
CA MET A 1 15.85 2.05 29.12
C MET A 1 15.67 1.61 27.67
N ILE A 2 16.67 1.80 26.78
CA ILE A 2 16.56 1.39 25.36
C ILE A 2 16.33 -0.12 25.20
N GLN A 3 17.04 -0.98 25.96
CA GLN A 3 16.87 -2.43 25.87
C GLN A 3 15.42 -2.87 26.08
N ALA A 4 14.72 -2.32 27.07
CA ALA A 4 13.32 -2.64 27.33
C ALA A 4 12.39 -2.27 26.17
N VAL A 5 12.70 -1.19 25.43
CA VAL A 5 11.96 -0.81 24.23
C VAL A 5 12.22 -1.81 23.10
N VAL A 6 13.48 -2.20 22.90
CA VAL A 6 13.86 -3.22 21.90
C VAL A 6 13.16 -4.55 22.20
N ASP A 7 13.22 -5.01 23.44
CA ASP A 7 12.57 -6.24 23.88
C ASP A 7 11.05 -6.18 23.66
N ASN A 8 10.43 -5.03 23.94
CA ASN A 8 9.01 -4.82 23.68
C ASN A 8 8.67 -4.87 22.19
N VAL A 9 9.47 -4.24 21.32
CA VAL A 9 9.28 -4.29 19.86
C VAL A 9 9.38 -5.73 19.36
N CYS A 10 10.44 -6.44 19.74
CA CYS A 10 10.64 -7.85 19.37
C CYS A 10 9.50 -8.75 19.87
N TRP A 11 9.04 -8.54 21.11
CA TRP A 11 7.90 -9.27 21.67
C TRP A 11 6.58 -8.99 20.94
N GLN A 12 6.32 -7.74 20.57
CA GLN A 12 5.13 -7.42 19.77
C GLN A 12 5.19 -8.11 18.39
N MET A 13 6.36 -8.12 17.75
CA MET A 13 6.56 -8.80 16.47
C MET A 13 6.41 -10.32 16.59
N SER A 14 6.93 -10.95 17.65
CA SER A 14 6.84 -12.41 17.83
C SER A 14 5.42 -12.92 18.02
N LEU A 15 4.50 -12.05 18.44
CA LEU A 15 3.08 -12.36 18.63
C LEU A 15 2.19 -11.83 17.48
N ASP A 16 2.77 -11.41 16.35
CA ASP A 16 2.07 -10.77 15.22
C ASP A 16 1.14 -9.61 15.67
N ARG A 17 1.56 -8.87 16.70
CA ARG A 17 0.77 -7.73 17.18
C ARG A 17 0.90 -6.58 16.21
N LYS A 18 -0.24 -6.03 15.79
CA LYS A 18 -0.31 -4.95 14.79
C LYS A 18 -0.70 -3.62 15.43
N THR A 19 -0.06 -3.28 16.56
CA THR A 19 -0.36 -2.01 17.26
C THR A 19 0.06 -0.82 16.40
N THR A 20 -0.64 0.31 16.56
CA THR A 20 -0.33 1.54 15.82
C THR A 20 1.11 1.99 16.02
N ALA A 21 1.60 1.96 17.27
CA ALA A 21 2.97 2.35 17.61
C ALA A 21 4.02 1.48 16.90
N LEU A 22 3.83 0.15 16.89
CA LEU A 22 4.74 -0.76 16.20
C LEU A 22 4.76 -0.49 14.69
N LYS A 23 3.58 -0.38 14.06
CA LYS A 23 3.48 -0.13 12.62
C LYS A 23 4.11 1.21 12.23
N GLN A 24 3.99 2.24 13.08
CA GLN A 24 4.60 3.55 12.83
C GLN A 24 6.14 3.46 12.87
N LEU A 25 6.71 2.79 13.87
CA LEU A 25 8.16 2.55 13.94
C LEU A 25 8.65 1.77 12.72
N GLN A 26 7.97 0.68 12.35
CA GLN A 26 8.28 -0.12 11.17
C GLN A 26 8.22 0.72 9.89
N GLY A 27 7.22 1.60 9.75
CA GLY A 27 7.11 2.53 8.63
C GLY A 27 8.33 3.45 8.51
N HIS A 28 8.79 4.04 9.62
CA HIS A 28 9.99 4.87 9.64
C HIS A 28 11.26 4.09 9.28
N MET A 29 11.42 2.87 9.81
CA MET A 29 12.56 2.00 9.50
C MET A 29 12.57 1.60 8.02
N TRP A 30 11.44 1.19 7.47
CA TRP A 30 11.32 0.85 6.06
C TRP A 30 11.62 2.04 5.15
N ARG A 31 11.06 3.22 5.46
CA ARG A 31 11.34 4.43 4.68
C ARG A 31 12.85 4.70 4.60
N ALA A 32 13.54 4.64 5.74
CA ALA A 32 14.98 4.83 5.77
C ALA A 32 15.72 3.76 4.94
N ALA A 33 15.34 2.49 5.08
CA ALA A 33 15.98 1.40 4.35
C ALA A 33 15.77 1.48 2.82
N PHE A 34 14.56 1.80 2.37
CA PHE A 34 14.23 1.97 0.95
C PHE A 34 14.93 3.20 0.35
N THR A 35 14.84 4.35 1.00
CA THR A 35 15.49 5.59 0.52
C THR A 35 17.01 5.48 0.49
N ALA A 36 17.62 4.73 1.41
CA ALA A 36 19.05 4.44 1.40
C ALA A 36 19.46 3.36 0.38
N GLY A 37 18.50 2.68 -0.27
CA GLY A 37 18.77 1.60 -1.21
C GLY A 37 19.24 0.29 -0.56
N HIS A 38 19.08 0.13 0.76
CA HIS A 38 19.44 -1.09 1.47
C HIS A 38 18.47 -2.24 1.18
N VAL A 39 17.24 -1.91 0.81
CA VAL A 39 16.21 -2.87 0.41
C VAL A 39 15.54 -2.40 -0.87
N LYS A 40 15.12 -3.36 -1.70
CA LYS A 40 14.25 -3.15 -2.84
C LYS A 40 13.07 -4.11 -2.75
N ALA A 41 11.91 -3.68 -3.21
CA ALA A 41 10.74 -4.53 -3.26
C ALA A 41 10.82 -5.43 -4.49
N GLU A 42 10.75 -6.73 -4.27
CA GLU A 42 10.72 -7.71 -5.34
C GLU A 42 9.30 -7.83 -5.92
N PHE A 43 9.23 -7.88 -7.24
CA PHE A 43 8.02 -8.16 -7.99
C PHE A 43 8.31 -9.34 -8.92
N PHE A 44 7.31 -10.21 -9.12
CA PHE A 44 7.42 -11.25 -10.14
C PHE A 44 7.52 -10.63 -11.52
N GLU A 45 8.35 -11.23 -12.39
CA GLU A 45 8.72 -10.70 -13.71
C GLU A 45 7.52 -10.42 -14.61
N ASP A 46 6.39 -11.11 -14.41
CA ASP A 46 5.16 -10.96 -15.19
C ASP A 46 4.26 -9.80 -14.73
N VAL A 47 4.44 -9.29 -13.51
CA VAL A 47 3.51 -8.32 -12.90
C VAL A 47 3.59 -6.96 -13.59
N VAL A 48 4.77 -6.36 -13.67
CA VAL A 48 4.94 -5.02 -14.26
C VAL A 48 4.53 -4.98 -15.74
N PRO A 49 4.93 -5.95 -16.59
CA PRO A 49 4.47 -6.00 -17.97
C PRO A 49 2.96 -6.15 -18.12
N ALA A 50 2.31 -6.99 -17.30
CA ALA A 50 0.86 -7.18 -17.36
C ALA A 50 0.12 -5.90 -16.95
N VAL A 51 0.55 -5.27 -15.86
CA VAL A 51 -0.05 -4.02 -15.35
C VAL A 51 0.06 -2.89 -16.37
N ARG A 52 1.22 -2.73 -17.05
CA ARG A 52 1.37 -1.73 -18.12
C ARG A 52 0.37 -1.95 -19.25
N LYS A 53 0.20 -3.19 -19.71
CA LYS A 53 -0.79 -3.53 -20.74
C LYS A 53 -2.23 -3.21 -20.30
N TRP A 54 -2.58 -3.48 -19.04
CA TRP A 54 -3.90 -3.14 -18.52
C TRP A 54 -4.14 -1.63 -18.50
N ARG A 55 -3.13 -0.83 -18.14
CA ARG A 55 -3.22 0.64 -18.16
C ARG A 55 -3.35 1.19 -19.58
N GLU A 56 -2.60 0.65 -20.53
CA GLU A 56 -2.71 0.99 -21.95
C GLU A 56 -4.10 0.66 -22.50
N ALA A 57 -4.74 -0.39 -21.99
CA ALA A 57 -6.13 -0.73 -22.28
C ALA A 57 -7.17 0.14 -21.53
N GLY A 58 -6.73 1.17 -20.80
CA GLY A 58 -7.60 2.09 -20.06
C GLY A 58 -8.08 1.58 -18.70
N MET A 59 -7.53 0.48 -18.19
CA MET A 59 -7.90 -0.04 -16.87
C MET A 59 -7.25 0.76 -15.74
N LYS A 60 -8.00 0.94 -14.66
CA LYS A 60 -7.49 1.47 -13.39
C LYS A 60 -6.99 0.33 -12.52
N VAL A 61 -5.89 0.56 -11.80
CA VAL A 61 -5.17 -0.44 -10.99
C VAL A 61 -5.10 0.04 -9.55
N TYR A 62 -5.63 -0.76 -8.63
CA TYR A 62 -5.65 -0.44 -7.21
C TYR A 62 -5.07 -1.60 -6.39
N ILE A 63 -4.39 -1.27 -5.29
CA ILE A 63 -3.79 -2.25 -4.38
C ILE A 63 -4.59 -2.34 -3.09
N TYR A 64 -4.85 -3.56 -2.60
CA TYR A 64 -5.48 -3.80 -1.31
C TYR A 64 -4.66 -4.78 -0.46
N SER A 65 -4.00 -4.27 0.58
CA SER A 65 -3.08 -5.04 1.45
C SER A 65 -3.29 -4.73 2.93
N SER A 66 -2.83 -5.61 3.82
CA SER A 66 -2.84 -5.37 5.26
C SER A 66 -1.72 -4.42 5.72
N GLY A 67 -0.68 -4.27 4.89
CA GLY A 67 0.34 -3.23 5.05
C GLY A 67 -0.28 -1.84 4.91
N SER A 68 0.22 -0.86 5.68
CA SER A 68 -0.28 0.52 5.58
C SER A 68 -0.12 1.06 4.16
N VAL A 69 -0.98 1.99 3.75
CA VAL A 69 -0.85 2.66 2.44
C VAL A 69 0.56 3.25 2.25
N GLU A 70 1.16 3.80 3.30
CA GLU A 70 2.52 4.31 3.26
C GLU A 70 3.55 3.21 2.93
N ALA A 71 3.47 2.05 3.58
CA ALA A 71 4.37 0.93 3.30
C ALA A 71 4.16 0.38 1.89
N GLN A 72 2.91 0.34 1.41
CA GLN A 72 2.63 -0.03 0.02
C GLN A 72 3.30 0.93 -0.95
N LYS A 73 3.22 2.25 -0.72
CA LYS A 73 3.87 3.22 -1.58
C LYS A 73 5.40 3.07 -1.61
N LEU A 74 6.01 2.73 -0.47
CA LEU A 74 7.43 2.41 -0.41
C LEU A 74 7.78 1.19 -1.27
N LEU A 75 6.96 0.14 -1.25
CA LEU A 75 7.19 -1.05 -2.07
C LEU A 75 7.18 -0.72 -3.57
N PHE A 76 6.18 0.02 -4.04
CA PHE A 76 6.08 0.37 -5.45
C PHE A 76 7.08 1.45 -5.88
N GLY A 77 7.47 2.36 -4.99
CA GLY A 77 8.42 3.44 -5.30
C GLY A 77 9.89 2.99 -5.35
N TYR A 78 10.21 1.86 -4.72
CA TYR A 78 11.57 1.34 -4.59
C TYR A 78 11.63 -0.14 -4.95
N SER A 79 11.08 -0.49 -6.13
CA SER A 79 11.06 -1.87 -6.59
C SER A 79 12.36 -2.29 -7.30
N THR A 80 12.52 -3.59 -7.55
CA THR A 80 13.57 -4.12 -8.43
C THR A 80 13.49 -3.57 -9.86
N GLU A 81 12.28 -3.19 -10.30
CA GLU A 81 11.98 -2.58 -11.61
C GLU A 81 12.07 -1.04 -11.62
N GLY A 82 12.56 -0.44 -10.53
CA GLY A 82 12.59 1.01 -10.34
C GLY A 82 11.33 1.55 -9.65
N ASP A 83 11.03 2.84 -9.86
CA ASP A 83 9.80 3.44 -9.36
C ASP A 83 8.64 3.08 -10.30
N ILE A 84 7.69 2.31 -9.77
CA ILE A 84 6.48 1.86 -10.48
C ILE A 84 5.20 2.38 -9.82
N LEU A 85 5.28 3.42 -8.98
CA LEU A 85 4.12 4.04 -8.34
C LEU A 85 3.09 4.56 -9.35
N GLU A 86 3.56 5.07 -10.50
CA GLU A 86 2.70 5.57 -11.58
C GLU A 86 1.76 4.49 -12.16
N LEU A 87 2.07 3.21 -11.93
CA LEU A 87 1.25 2.10 -12.41
C LEU A 87 0.00 1.87 -11.54
N VAL A 88 -0.08 2.49 -10.37
CA VAL A 88 -1.15 2.31 -9.38
C VAL A 88 -1.94 3.61 -9.23
N ASP A 89 -3.26 3.54 -9.43
CA ASP A 89 -4.17 4.69 -9.27
C ASP A 89 -4.59 4.92 -7.81
N GLY A 90 -4.45 3.91 -6.94
CA GLY A 90 -4.73 4.06 -5.53
C GLY A 90 -4.44 2.84 -4.67
N HIS A 91 -4.48 3.06 -3.35
CA HIS A 91 -4.13 2.07 -2.35
C HIS A 91 -5.19 2.01 -1.26
N PHE A 92 -5.50 0.81 -0.81
CA PHE A 92 -6.37 0.51 0.32
C PHE A 92 -5.60 -0.33 1.34
N ASP A 93 -5.80 -0.02 2.61
CA ASP A 93 -5.30 -0.83 3.72
C ASP A 93 -6.45 -1.25 4.65
N THR A 94 -6.14 -1.94 5.76
CA THR A 94 -7.17 -2.43 6.69
C THR A 94 -7.98 -1.34 7.37
N LYS A 95 -7.69 -0.04 7.16
CA LYS A 95 -8.57 1.05 7.60
C LYS A 95 -9.92 1.02 6.89
N ILE A 96 -10.01 0.48 5.68
CA ILE A 96 -11.28 0.30 4.97
C ILE A 96 -12.09 -0.92 5.48
N GLY A 97 -11.43 -1.82 6.22
CA GLY A 97 -11.98 -3.05 6.81
C GLY A 97 -11.03 -4.25 6.64
N HIS A 98 -11.38 -5.43 7.17
CA HIS A 98 -10.55 -6.63 7.00
C HIS A 98 -10.77 -7.30 5.62
N LYS A 99 -9.72 -7.88 5.04
CA LYS A 99 -9.75 -8.52 3.71
C LYS A 99 -10.67 -9.75 3.60
N VAL A 100 -11.12 -10.30 4.72
CA VAL A 100 -12.02 -11.46 4.77
C VAL A 100 -13.49 -11.06 4.91
N GLU A 101 -13.76 -9.77 5.14
CA GLU A 101 -15.10 -9.23 5.33
C GLU A 101 -15.61 -8.67 4.00
N SER A 102 -16.79 -9.12 3.57
CA SER A 102 -17.43 -8.66 2.33
C SER A 102 -17.70 -7.15 2.36
N GLU A 103 -18.03 -6.60 3.52
CA GLU A 103 -18.26 -5.16 3.73
C GLU A 103 -17.05 -4.31 3.32
N SER A 104 -15.83 -4.78 3.54
CA SER A 104 -14.60 -4.08 3.14
C SER A 104 -14.51 -3.89 1.64
N TYR A 105 -14.92 -4.89 0.86
CA TYR A 105 -14.96 -4.80 -0.60
C TYR A 105 -16.09 -3.90 -1.08
N GLN A 106 -17.24 -3.89 -0.39
CA GLN A 106 -18.31 -2.93 -0.67
C GLN A 106 -17.82 -1.49 -0.46
N LYS A 107 -17.20 -1.20 0.69
CA LYS A 107 -16.60 0.11 0.98
C LYS A 107 -15.55 0.51 -0.06
N THR A 108 -14.70 -0.44 -0.46
CA THR A 108 -13.71 -0.23 -1.52
C THR A 108 -14.40 0.14 -2.84
N TYR A 109 -15.41 -0.63 -3.26
CA TYR A 109 -16.20 -0.34 -4.46
C TYR A 109 -16.84 1.04 -4.41
N TYR A 110 -17.47 1.41 -3.29
CA TYR A 110 -18.06 2.74 -3.11
C TYR A 110 -17.01 3.86 -3.21
N SER A 111 -15.85 3.69 -2.58
CA SER A 111 -14.73 4.64 -2.67
C SER A 111 -14.25 4.84 -4.12
N LEU A 112 -14.23 3.77 -4.92
CA LEU A 112 -13.81 3.81 -6.32
C LEU A 112 -14.82 4.57 -7.19
N ILE A 113 -16.12 4.30 -7.03
CA ILE A 113 -17.15 4.97 -7.84
C ILE A 113 -17.35 6.43 -7.44
N THR A 114 -17.20 6.80 -6.16
CA THR A 114 -17.29 8.20 -5.73
C THR A 114 -16.16 9.03 -6.33
N SER A 115 -14.93 8.49 -6.30
CA SER A 115 -13.77 9.11 -6.96
C SER A 115 -13.98 9.27 -8.47
N PHE A 116 -14.73 8.36 -9.09
CA PHE A 116 -15.07 8.43 -10.51
C PHE A 116 -16.15 9.48 -10.80
N SER A 117 -17.16 9.61 -9.92
CA SER A 117 -18.25 10.58 -10.09
C SER A 117 -17.81 12.05 -9.95
N GLU A 118 -16.78 12.33 -9.15
CA GLU A 118 -16.21 13.69 -9.05
C GLU A 118 -15.49 14.14 -10.33
N LEU A 119 -15.04 13.20 -11.17
CA LEU A 119 -14.41 13.49 -12.47
C LEU A 119 -15.40 13.76 -13.60
N TYR A 120 -16.69 13.48 -13.40
CA TYR A 120 -17.74 13.53 -14.44
C TYR A 120 -18.85 14.56 -14.18
N LEU A 121 -18.63 15.54 -13.30
CA LEU A 121 -19.48 16.73 -13.27
C LEU A 121 -18.95 17.73 -14.32
N PRO A 122 -19.53 17.83 -15.53
CA PRO A 122 -19.26 18.99 -16.36
C PRO A 122 -19.65 20.23 -15.56
N SER A 123 -18.71 21.17 -15.44
CA SER A 123 -18.98 22.49 -14.88
C SER A 123 -20.18 23.08 -15.60
N SER A 124 -21.28 23.27 -14.86
CA SER A 124 -22.49 23.91 -15.35
C SER A 124 -22.18 25.38 -15.66
N THR A 125 -22.02 25.67 -16.94
CA THR A 125 -22.20 26.99 -17.55
C THR A 125 -23.13 26.86 -18.73
#